data_AF-J2PCS1-F1
#
_entry.id   AF-J2PCS1-F1
#
_cell.length_a   1.000
_cell.length_b   1.000
_cell.length_c   1.000
_cell.angle_alpha   90.00
_cell.angle_beta   90.00
_cell.angle_gamma   90.00
#
_symmetry.space_group_name_H-M   'P 1'
#
loop_
_entity.id
_entity.type
_entity.pdbx_description
1 polymer ?
#
loop_
_entity_poly.entity_id
_entity_poly.type
_entity_poly.pdbx_seq_one_letter_code
_entity_poly.pdbx_strand_id
1 'polypeptide(L)' 'MLVIHPDECIDCALCEPECPAAAIVAADDLMEENAHFLELNAELAQLWPNISTQKAALEDAAIWDGKKGKLKQLER' A
#
# COMPACT_ATOMS: atom_id res chain seq x y z
N MET A 1 2.37 2.55 7.67
CA MET A 1 2.10 2.19 6.26
C MET A 1 1.31 0.89 6.23
N LEU A 2 0.68 0.52 5.11
CA LEU A 2 -0.07 -0.72 4.95
C LEU A 2 0.42 -1.45 3.69
N VAL A 3 0.40 -2.78 3.73
CA VAL A 3 0.69 -3.66 2.59
C VAL A 3 -0.42 -4.68 2.44
N ILE A 4 -0.59 -5.21 1.23
CA ILE A 4 -1.57 -6.25 0.91
C ILE A 4 -0.83 -7.58 0.82
N HIS A 5 -1.32 -8.59 1.55
CA HIS A 5 -0.77 -9.94 1.45
C HIS A 5 -1.23 -10.58 0.13
N PRO A 6 -0.32 -10.97 -0.79
CA PRO A 6 -0.71 -11.44 -2.12
C PRO A 6 -1.46 -12.77 -2.07
N ASP A 7 -1.05 -13.71 -1.22
CA ASP A 7 -1.72 -15.03 -1.14
C ASP A 7 -3.11 -15.00 -0.47
N GLU A 8 -3.44 -13.95 0.27
CA GLU A 8 -4.75 -13.78 0.93
C GLU A 8 -5.68 -12.85 0.14
N CYS A 9 -5.13 -11.99 -0.71
CA CYS A 9 -5.91 -11.14 -1.61
C CYS A 9 -6.65 -12.01 -2.61
N ILE A 10 -7.93 -11.70 -2.82
CA ILE A 10 -8.82 -12.40 -3.76
C ILE A 10 -9.20 -11.52 -4.97
N ASP A 11 -8.45 -10.44 -5.19
CA ASP A 11 -8.61 -9.51 -6.31
C ASP A 11 -10.05 -8.95 -6.47
N CYS A 12 -10.71 -8.66 -5.34
CA CYS A 12 -12.08 -8.13 -5.35
C CYS A 12 -12.18 -6.64 -5.74
N ALA A 13 -11.04 -5.95 -5.85
CA ALA A 13 -10.90 -4.52 -6.19
C ALA A 13 -11.66 -3.52 -5.28
N LEU A 14 -12.23 -3.95 -4.16
CA LEU A 14 -13.03 -3.07 -3.29
C LEU A 14 -12.19 -2.02 -2.56
N CYS A 15 -10.91 -2.28 -2.30
CA CYS A 15 -10.03 -1.35 -1.58
C CYS A 15 -9.46 -0.24 -2.47
N GLU A 16 -9.40 -0.44 -3.78
CA GLU A 16 -8.85 0.52 -4.73
C GLU A 16 -9.56 1.89 -4.70
N PRO A 17 -10.89 1.99 -4.86
CA PRO A 17 -11.59 3.27 -4.81
C PRO A 17 -11.64 3.88 -3.41
N GLU A 18 -11.38 3.10 -2.37
CA GLU A 18 -11.47 3.53 -0.96
C GLU A 18 -10.18 4.21 -0.48
N CYS A 19 -9.07 4.05 -1.20
CA CYS A 19 -7.79 4.65 -0.82
C CYS A 19 -7.75 6.14 -1.21
N PRO A 20 -7.75 7.10 -0.26
CA PRO A 20 -7.77 8.52 -0.60
C PRO A 20 -6.52 8.99 -1.34
N ALA A 21 -5.38 8.31 -1.14
CA ALA A 21 -4.11 8.59 -1.80
C ALA A 21 -3.97 7.92 -3.18
N ALA A 22 -5.00 7.20 -3.64
CA ALA A 22 -5.01 6.43 -4.89
C ALA A 22 -3.75 5.54 -5.06
N ALA A 23 -3.33 4.91 -3.97
CA ALA A 23 -2.05 4.18 -3.89
C ALA A 23 -2.20 2.66 -4.05
N ILE A 24 -3.43 2.15 -4.10
CA ILE A 24 -3.73 0.73 -4.35
C ILE A 24 -3.99 0.58 -5.84
N VAL A 25 -3.32 -0.39 -6.45
CA VAL A 25 -3.40 -0.67 -7.90
C VAL A 25 -3.37 -2.18 -8.07
N ALA A 26 -4.15 -2.71 -9.02
CA ALA A 26 -4.08 -4.12 -9.40
C ALA A 26 -2.67 -4.47 -9.91
N ALA A 27 -2.20 -5.69 -9.63
CA ALA A 27 -0.85 -6.10 -10.01
C ALA A 27 -0.60 -6.00 -11.52
N ASP A 28 -1.62 -6.29 -12.33
CA ASP A 28 -1.57 -6.24 -13.80
C ASP A 28 -1.56 -4.80 -14.35
N ASP A 29 -2.01 -3.83 -13.55
CA ASP A 29 -2.08 -2.40 -13.92
C ASP A 29 -0.88 -1.59 -13.39
N LEU A 30 0.07 -2.23 -12.71
CA LEU A 30 1.25 -1.57 -12.20
C LEU A 30 2.18 -1.14 -13.35
N MET A 31 2.56 0.13 -13.31
CA MET A 31 3.63 0.66 -14.16
C MET A 31 4.99 0.08 -13.72
N GLU A 32 5.91 -0.06 -14.68
CA GLU A 32 7.25 -0.63 -14.46
C GLU A 32 8.01 0.05 -13.31
N GLU A 33 7.88 1.38 -13.19
CA GLU A 33 8.49 2.16 -12.10
C GLU A 33 8.03 1.75 -10.70
N ASN A 34 6.85 1.13 -10.58
CA ASN A 34 6.24 0.70 -9.32
C ASN A 34 6.27 -0.82 -9.12
N ALA A 35 6.81 -1.60 -10.07
CA ALA A 35 6.82 -3.06 -9.98
C ALA A 35 7.53 -3.59 -8.71
N HIS A 36 8.51 -2.85 -8.21
CA HIS A 36 9.24 -3.18 -6.97
C HIS A 36 8.34 -3.24 -5.71
N PHE A 37 7.15 -2.63 -5.74
CA PHE A 37 6.20 -2.72 -4.64
C PHE A 37 5.58 -4.13 -4.50
N LEU A 38 5.55 -4.96 -5.54
CA LEU A 38 5.00 -6.33 -5.43
C LEU A 38 5.80 -7.18 -4.45
N GLU A 39 7.13 -7.23 -4.63
CA GLU A 39 8.02 -7.97 -3.74
C GLU A 39 8.01 -7.37 -2.32
N LEU A 40 7.97 -6.04 -2.21
CA LEU A 40 7.91 -5.36 -0.92
C LEU A 40 6.62 -5.68 -0.14
N ASN A 41 5.47 -5.73 -0.82
CA ASN A 41 4.21 -6.12 -0.20
C ASN A 41 4.27 -7.57 0.29
N ALA A 42 4.78 -8.49 -0.53
CA ALA A 42 4.96 -9.89 -0.16
C ALA A 42 5.90 -10.06 1.05
N GLU A 43 7.04 -9.36 1.08
CA GLU A 43 8.00 -9.38 2.19
C GLU A 43 7.35 -8.86 3.48
N LEU A 44 6.79 -7.65 3.45
CA LEU A 44 6.30 -6.99 4.66
C LEU A 44 5.01 -7.62 5.19
N ALA A 45 4.18 -8.23 4.34
CA ALA A 45 2.97 -8.91 4.79
C ALA A 45 3.26 -10.13 5.68
N GLN A 46 4.45 -10.74 5.55
CA GLN A 46 4.89 -11.82 6.44
C GLN A 46 5.41 -11.31 7.79
N LEU A 47 5.84 -10.05 7.86
CA LEU A 47 6.55 -9.48 9.01
C LEU A 47 5.66 -8.59 9.88
N TRP A 48 4.76 -7.83 9.26
CA TRP A 48 3.94 -6.85 9.95
C TRP A 48 2.67 -7.47 10.55
N PRO A 49 2.16 -6.92 11.66
CA PRO A 49 0.92 -7.39 12.26
C PRO A 49 -0.29 -7.06 11.38
N ASN A 50 -1.30 -7.93 11.40
CA ASN A 50 -2.56 -7.69 10.71
C ASN A 50 -3.31 -6.47 11.28
N ILE A 51 -3.91 -5.69 10.40
CA ILE A 51 -4.80 -4.56 10.73
C ILE A 51 -6.17 -4.78 10.08
N SER A 52 -7.18 -5.01 10.91
CA SER A 52 -8.55 -5.31 10.49
C SER A 52 -9.55 -4.20 10.84
N THR A 53 -9.08 -3.09 11.41
CA THR A 53 -9.95 -1.98 11.83
C THR A 53 -9.32 -0.65 11.43
N GLN A 54 -10.14 0.26 10.90
CA GLN A 54 -9.73 1.60 10.53
C GLN A 54 -9.23 2.39 11.74
N LYS A 55 -8.20 3.20 11.51
CA LYS A 55 -7.67 4.19 12.45
C LYS A 55 -7.61 5.55 11.77
N ALA A 56 -7.41 6.61 12.55
CA ALA A 56 -7.15 7.93 11.98
C ALA A 56 -5.90 7.90 11.08
N ALA A 57 -5.91 8.70 10.02
CA ALA A 57 -4.73 8.92 9.21
C ALA A 57 -3.60 9.54 10.05
N LEU A 58 -2.36 9.45 9.55
CA LEU A 58 -1.23 10.15 10.15
C LEU A 58 -1.46 11.67 10.11
N GLU A 59 -0.97 12.40 11.11
CA GLU A 59 -1.18 13.85 11.26
C GLU A 59 -0.78 14.63 10.00
N ASP A 60 0.36 14.26 9.39
CA ASP A 60 0.89 14.92 8.20
C ASP A 60 0.44 14.28 6.87
N ALA A 61 -0.57 13.39 6.87
CA ALA A 61 -0.97 12.64 5.67
C ALA A 61 -1.26 13.56 4.47
N ALA A 62 -1.96 14.67 4.69
CA ALA A 62 -2.28 15.65 3.63
C ALA A 62 -1.04 16.33 3.02
N ILE A 63 0.05 16.46 3.78
CA ILE A 63 1.32 17.04 3.31
C ILE A 63 2.08 16.04 2.42
N TRP A 64 1.87 14.75 2.65
CA TRP A 64 2.58 13.66 1.97
C TRP A 64 1.80 13.06 0.81
N ASP A 65 0.51 13.34 0.71
CA ASP A 65 -0.30 12.91 -0.42
C ASP A 65 0.23 13.50 -1.75
N GLY A 66 0.25 12.68 -2.81
CA GLY A 66 0.80 13.04 -4.12
C GLY A 66 2.32 13.23 -4.22
N LYS A 67 3.07 13.29 -3.10
CA LYS A 67 4.55 13.37 -3.16
C LYS A 67 5.17 12.08 -3.69
N LYS A 68 6.10 12.21 -4.63
CA LYS A 68 6.86 11.10 -5.22
C LYS A 68 8.08 10.73 -4.37
N GLY A 69 8.61 9.52 -4.58
CA GLY A 69 9.87 9.08 -3.97
C GLY A 69 9.79 8.75 -2.48
N LYS A 70 8.57 8.51 -1.96
CA LYS A 70 8.31 8.25 -0.54
C LYS A 70 8.88 6.94 0.00
N LEU A 71 9.32 6.03 -0.87
CA LEU A 71 9.92 4.76 -0.48
C LEU A 71 11.13 4.95 0.47
N LYS A 72 11.88 6.04 0.31
CA LYS A 72 13.03 6.37 1.18
C LYS A 72 12.63 6.68 2.64
N GLN A 73 11.35 6.96 2.89
CA GLN A 73 10.79 7.24 4.20
C GLN A 73 10.05 6.02 4.77
N LEU A 74 10.14 4.86 4.12
CA LEU A 74 9.58 3.62 4.65
C LEU A 74 10.33 3.21 5.92
N GLU A 75 9.58 3.11 7.02
CA GLU A 75 10.02 2.51 8.28
C GLU A 75 9.59 1.04 8.31
N ARG A 76 10.53 0.13 8.58
CA ARG A 76 10.30 -1.32 8.63
C ARG A 76 9.98 -1.78 10.04
#